data_AF-A0A927L3F9-F1
#
_entry.id   AF-A0A927L3F9-F1
#
_cell.length_a   1.000
_cell.length_b   1.000
_cell.length_c   1.000
_cell.angle_alpha   90.00
_cell.angle_beta   90.00
_cell.angle_gamma   90.00
#
_symmetry.space_group_name_H-M   'P 1'
#
loop_
_entity.id
_entity.type
_entity.pdbx_description
1 polymer ?
#
loop_
_entity_poly.entity_id
_entity_poly.type
_entity_poly.pdbx_seq_one_letter_code
_entity_poly.pdbx_strand_id
1 'polypeptide(L)'
;MSRQGNDALTVADLPERLRERVTVTDSGCWEWQGWRNNANYGYLSVDGRDQCAHRVSYEALVGGIADGLELDHLCVNPPCINPVHLEPVTHAENQRRIAARQTACRRSGHDWTIPGNVRTRPNGSRYCAVCEREAQRRRHSEKTGKPFIGSQAERTHCPQGHPYDDENTYRHNGRRHCRACQRRRSTARRATNKGEN
;
A
#
# COMPACT_ATOMS: atom_id res chain seq x y z
N MET A 1 -40.60 24.61 1.40
CA MET A 1 -41.33 23.45 0.86
C MET A 1 -40.62 22.21 1.35
N SER A 2 -41.05 21.69 2.51
CA SER A 2 -40.40 20.59 3.20
C SER A 2 -40.92 19.27 2.64
N ARG A 3 -40.05 18.46 2.04
CA ARG A 3 -40.40 17.08 1.65
C ARG A 3 -40.59 16.27 2.94
N GLN A 4 -41.85 16.02 3.30
CA GLN A 4 -42.24 14.99 4.27
C GLN A 4 -42.62 13.76 3.44
N GLY A 5 -41.84 12.69 3.56
CA GLY A 5 -42.05 11.44 2.83
C GLY A 5 -40.71 10.73 2.60
N ASN A 6 -40.60 9.50 3.09
CA ASN A 6 -39.41 8.67 3.04
C ASN A 6 -39.23 8.06 1.63
N ASP A 7 -39.25 8.91 0.60
CA ASP A 7 -39.08 8.49 -0.79
C ASP A 7 -37.59 8.42 -1.09
N ALA A 8 -37.09 7.20 -1.32
CA ALA A 8 -35.70 6.96 -1.67
C ALA A 8 -35.37 7.66 -3.00
N LEU A 9 -34.25 8.40 -3.04
CA LEU A 9 -33.76 9.03 -4.27
C LEU A 9 -33.56 7.97 -5.37
N THR A 10 -33.96 8.32 -6.60
CA THR A 10 -33.84 7.45 -7.77
C THR A 10 -33.10 8.15 -8.90
N VAL A 11 -32.67 7.38 -9.91
CA VAL A 11 -32.06 7.93 -11.13
C VAL A 11 -33.02 8.89 -11.86
N ALA A 12 -34.33 8.71 -11.74
CA ALA A 12 -35.33 9.59 -12.35
C ALA A 12 -35.31 11.01 -11.76
N ASP A 13 -34.80 11.20 -10.55
CA ASP A 13 -34.68 12.51 -9.93
C ASP A 13 -33.50 13.32 -10.49
N LEU A 14 -32.51 12.65 -11.10
CA LEU A 14 -31.31 13.31 -11.65
C LEU A 14 -31.66 14.31 -12.75
N PRO A 15 -30.89 15.41 -12.88
CA PRO A 15 -30.89 16.25 -14.07
C PRO A 15 -30.72 15.39 -15.35
N GLU A 16 -31.44 15.75 -16.43
CA GLU A 16 -31.47 15.00 -17.70
C GLU A 16 -30.07 14.64 -18.20
N ARG A 17 -29.16 15.63 -18.26
CA ARG A 17 -27.76 15.46 -18.67
C ARG A 17 -26.99 14.37 -17.92
N LEU A 18 -27.38 14.12 -16.66
CA LEU A 18 -26.81 13.06 -15.83
C LEU A 18 -27.56 11.74 -16.06
N ARG A 19 -28.89 11.78 -16.00
CA ARG A 19 -29.78 10.62 -16.10
C ARG A 19 -29.51 9.76 -17.34
N GLU A 20 -29.25 10.40 -18.47
CA GLU A 20 -28.99 9.73 -19.77
C GLU A 20 -27.67 8.92 -19.81
N ARG A 21 -26.79 9.13 -18.84
CA ARG A 21 -25.43 8.56 -18.82
C ARG A 21 -25.16 7.79 -17.54
N VAL A 22 -26.17 7.12 -17.00
CA VAL A 22 -26.07 6.31 -15.79
C VAL A 22 -26.47 4.87 -16.07
N THR A 23 -25.66 3.94 -15.56
CA THR A 23 -26.04 2.53 -15.42
C THR A 23 -26.17 2.22 -13.94
N VAL A 24 -27.31 1.68 -13.52
CA VAL A 24 -27.51 1.19 -12.15
C VAL A 24 -26.95 -0.22 -12.05
N THR A 25 -26.08 -0.45 -11.09
CA THR A 25 -25.49 -1.77 -10.81
C THR A 25 -26.26 -2.48 -9.70
N ASP A 26 -26.04 -3.79 -9.55
CA ASP A 26 -26.60 -4.60 -8.46
C ASP A 26 -26.18 -4.11 -7.06
N SER A 27 -25.05 -3.39 -6.96
CA SER A 27 -24.58 -2.76 -5.72
C SER A 27 -25.35 -1.50 -5.33
N GLY A 28 -26.30 -1.05 -6.15
CA GLY A 28 -27.01 0.22 -6.00
C GLY A 28 -26.20 1.44 -6.45
N CYS A 29 -24.98 1.26 -6.97
CA CYS A 29 -24.21 2.36 -7.57
C CYS A 29 -24.86 2.86 -8.85
N TRP A 30 -24.86 4.18 -9.03
CA TRP A 30 -25.24 4.86 -10.27
C TRP A 30 -23.95 5.21 -11.02
N GLU A 31 -23.50 4.32 -11.89
CA GLU A 31 -22.21 4.47 -12.55
C GLU A 31 -22.28 5.40 -13.76
N TRP A 32 -21.42 6.42 -13.74
CA TRP A 32 -21.27 7.37 -14.83
C TRP A 32 -20.68 6.73 -16.08
N GLN A 33 -21.40 6.85 -17.20
CA GLN A 33 -21.03 6.30 -18.50
C GLN A 33 -20.38 7.35 -19.43
N GLY A 34 -20.23 8.59 -18.98
CA GLY A 34 -19.57 9.65 -19.74
C GLY A 34 -18.04 9.65 -19.60
N TRP A 35 -17.42 10.80 -19.95
CA TRP A 35 -15.97 10.96 -19.83
C TRP A 35 -15.52 10.86 -18.37
N ARG A 36 -14.36 10.23 -18.19
CA ARG A 36 -13.72 9.98 -16.91
C ARG A 36 -12.24 10.37 -16.98
N ASN A 37 -11.71 10.89 -15.89
CA ASN A 37 -10.29 11.24 -15.81
C ASN A 37 -9.41 10.00 -15.50
N ASN A 38 -8.09 10.19 -15.41
CA ASN A 38 -7.13 9.12 -15.09
C ASN A 38 -7.31 8.51 -13.68
N ALA A 39 -8.00 9.22 -12.78
CA ALA A 39 -8.38 8.72 -11.46
C ALA A 39 -9.80 8.10 -11.46
N ASN A 40 -10.37 7.86 -12.65
CA ASN A 40 -11.67 7.22 -12.89
C ASN A 40 -12.89 8.01 -12.39
N TYR A 41 -12.72 9.28 -11.99
CA TYR A 41 -13.85 10.14 -11.63
C TYR A 41 -14.57 10.59 -12.89
N GLY A 42 -15.90 10.50 -12.85
CA GLY A 42 -16.78 11.00 -13.92
C GLY A 42 -16.87 12.51 -13.96
N TYR A 43 -16.91 13.08 -15.16
CA TYR A 43 -17.06 14.50 -15.42
C TYR A 43 -18.09 14.75 -16.51
N LEU A 44 -18.67 15.95 -16.48
CA LEU A 44 -19.51 16.50 -17.54
C LEU A 44 -19.29 18.01 -17.67
N SER A 45 -19.48 18.52 -18.88
CA SER A 45 -19.46 19.96 -19.13
C SER A 45 -20.79 20.60 -18.70
N VAL A 46 -20.71 21.64 -17.89
CA VAL A 46 -21.82 22.43 -17.39
C VAL A 46 -21.45 23.90 -17.57
N ASP A 47 -22.23 24.63 -18.38
CA ASP A 47 -21.98 26.05 -18.69
C ASP A 47 -20.56 26.31 -19.21
N GLY A 48 -20.06 25.38 -20.06
CA GLY A 48 -18.72 25.45 -20.65
C GLY A 48 -17.57 25.09 -19.71
N ARG A 49 -17.85 24.58 -18.52
CA ARG A 49 -16.84 24.13 -17.54
C ARG A 49 -17.01 22.67 -17.18
N ASP A 50 -15.91 21.93 -17.15
CA ASP A 50 -15.94 20.54 -16.69
C ASP A 50 -16.12 20.48 -15.18
N GLN A 51 -17.15 19.75 -14.75
CA GLN A 51 -17.47 19.55 -13.34
C GLN A 51 -17.53 18.05 -13.01
N CYS A 52 -17.19 17.70 -11.77
CA CYS A 52 -17.31 16.32 -11.29
C CYS A 52 -18.76 15.86 -11.29
N ALA A 53 -19.07 14.76 -11.97
CA ALA A 53 -20.44 14.27 -12.14
C ALA A 53 -21.11 13.92 -10.80
N HIS A 54 -20.37 13.32 -9.86
CA HIS A 54 -20.88 12.99 -8.54
C HIS A 54 -21.22 14.25 -7.71
N ARG A 55 -20.46 15.33 -7.88
CA ARG A 55 -20.71 16.62 -7.21
C ARG A 55 -21.99 17.27 -7.75
N VAL A 56 -22.13 17.31 -9.08
CA VAL A 56 -23.33 17.84 -9.74
C VAL A 56 -24.57 17.04 -9.33
N SER A 57 -24.46 15.71 -9.24
CA SER A 57 -25.53 14.83 -8.75
C SER A 57 -25.92 15.15 -7.30
N TYR A 58 -24.94 15.25 -6.41
CA TYR A 58 -25.15 15.56 -5.00
C TYR A 58 -25.81 16.94 -4.80
N GLU A 59 -25.30 17.97 -5.46
CA GLU A 59 -25.83 19.33 -5.36
C GLU A 59 -27.26 19.43 -5.90
N ALA A 60 -27.60 18.67 -6.95
CA ALA A 60 -28.95 18.66 -7.53
C ALA A 60 -29.99 17.95 -6.67
N LEU A 61 -29.62 16.88 -5.97
CA LEU A 61 -30.55 16.00 -5.25
C LEU A 61 -30.56 16.19 -3.73
N VAL A 62 -29.44 16.62 -3.16
CA VAL A 62 -29.25 16.78 -1.71
C VAL A 62 -29.10 18.26 -1.37
N GLY A 63 -28.24 18.98 -2.11
CA GLY A 63 -28.01 20.41 -1.94
C GLY A 63 -26.54 20.79 -1.83
N GLY A 64 -26.28 22.06 -1.51
CA GLY A 64 -24.94 22.63 -1.45
C GLY A 64 -24.00 21.89 -0.49
N ILE A 65 -22.73 21.83 -0.86
CA ILE A 65 -21.66 21.26 -0.05
C ILE A 65 -20.97 22.42 0.68
N ALA A 66 -20.88 22.34 2.00
CA ALA A 66 -20.26 23.41 2.79
C ALA A 66 -18.77 23.60 2.42
N ASP A 67 -18.30 24.84 2.54
CA ASP A 67 -16.92 25.20 2.24
C ASP A 67 -15.92 24.36 3.05
N GLY A 68 -14.88 23.89 2.38
CA GLY A 68 -13.85 23.04 2.97
C GLY A 68 -14.20 21.55 3.09
N LEU A 69 -15.40 21.14 2.64
CA LEU A 69 -15.76 19.72 2.55
C LEU A 69 -15.56 19.15 1.14
N GLU A 70 -15.20 17.88 1.11
CA GLU A 70 -15.04 17.03 -0.07
C GLU A 70 -16.04 15.88 -0.01
N LEU A 71 -16.47 15.34 -1.15
CA LEU A 71 -17.32 14.14 -1.18
C LEU A 71 -16.44 12.88 -1.19
N ASP A 72 -16.54 12.04 -0.16
CA ASP A 72 -15.94 10.70 -0.13
C ASP A 72 -16.96 9.65 -0.60
N HIS A 73 -16.50 8.72 -1.44
CA HIS A 73 -17.28 7.58 -1.89
C HIS A 73 -17.29 6.49 -0.82
N LEU A 74 -18.43 6.31 -0.17
CA LEU A 74 -18.65 5.21 0.78
C LEU A 74 -18.52 3.84 0.10
N CYS A 75 -18.94 3.74 -1.16
CA CYS A 75 -18.86 2.55 -2.00
C CYS A 75 -17.47 2.27 -2.58
N VAL A 76 -16.51 3.18 -2.43
CA VAL A 76 -15.15 3.07 -3.01
C VAL A 76 -15.17 2.84 -4.54
N ASN A 77 -16.15 3.44 -5.22
CA ASN A 77 -16.35 3.34 -6.67
C ASN A 77 -16.38 4.75 -7.31
N PRO A 78 -15.23 5.30 -7.77
CA PRO A 78 -15.15 6.69 -8.27
C PRO A 78 -16.13 7.09 -9.39
N PRO A 79 -16.53 6.19 -10.32
CA PRO A 79 -17.59 6.44 -11.29
C PRO A 79 -19.00 6.61 -10.70
N CYS A 80 -19.24 6.20 -9.46
CA CYS A 80 -20.56 6.28 -8.85
C CYS A 80 -20.95 7.75 -8.59
N ILE A 81 -22.15 8.13 -9.02
CA ILE A 81 -22.74 9.46 -8.79
C ILE A 81 -23.97 9.42 -7.89
N ASN A 82 -24.27 8.27 -7.27
CA ASN A 82 -25.41 8.13 -6.37
C ASN A 82 -25.17 8.94 -5.07
N PRO A 83 -25.98 9.97 -4.76
CA PRO A 83 -25.78 10.80 -3.57
C PRO A 83 -25.81 10.03 -2.25
N VAL A 84 -26.56 8.92 -2.18
CA VAL A 84 -26.60 8.10 -0.95
C VAL A 84 -25.30 7.34 -0.69
N HIS A 85 -24.41 7.26 -1.69
CA HIS A 85 -23.08 6.67 -1.57
C HIS A 85 -21.98 7.73 -1.38
N LEU A 86 -22.35 9.00 -1.18
CA LEU A 86 -21.43 10.12 -1.02
C LEU A 86 -21.61 10.73 0.36
N GLU A 87 -20.50 11.06 1.01
CA GLU A 87 -20.49 11.73 2.31
C GLU A 87 -19.61 12.98 2.23
N PRO A 88 -20.13 14.17 2.57
CA PRO A 88 -19.30 15.36 2.77
C PRO A 88 -18.38 15.14 3.99
N VAL A 89 -17.08 15.12 3.75
CA VAL A 89 -16.05 14.93 4.77
C VAL A 89 -15.00 16.03 4.67
N THR A 90 -14.24 16.24 5.74
CA THR A 90 -13.07 17.12 5.66
C THR A 90 -11.97 16.45 4.82
N HIS A 91 -11.10 17.27 4.22
CA HIS A 91 -9.92 16.77 3.52
C HIS A 91 -9.08 15.82 4.39
N ALA A 92 -8.92 16.12 5.69
CA ALA A 92 -8.17 15.29 6.63
C ALA A 92 -8.79 13.90 6.80
N GLU A 93 -10.12 13.82 6.90
CA GLU A 93 -10.85 12.56 7.00
C GLU A 93 -10.77 11.75 5.70
N ASN A 94 -10.93 12.39 4.54
CA ASN A 94 -10.77 11.75 3.24
C ASN A 94 -9.36 11.12 3.11
N GLN A 95 -8.30 11.89 3.42
CA GLN A 95 -6.92 11.37 3.42
C GLN A 95 -6.72 10.22 4.41
N ARG A 96 -7.35 10.28 5.59
CA ARG A 96 -7.30 9.20 6.59
C ARG A 96 -7.93 7.92 6.05
N ARG A 97 -9.09 8.00 5.39
CA ARG A 97 -9.79 6.85 4.79
C ARG A 97 -9.02 6.27 3.60
N ILE A 98 -8.51 7.12 2.70
CA ILE A 98 -7.63 6.70 1.59
C ILE A 98 -6.39 5.99 2.13
N ALA A 99 -5.76 6.54 3.17
CA ALA A 99 -4.66 5.88 3.83
C ALA A 99 -5.14 4.51 4.33
N ALA A 100 -6.18 4.42 5.17
CA ALA A 100 -6.66 3.14 5.71
C ALA A 100 -6.91 2.06 4.65
N ARG A 101 -7.43 2.42 3.47
CA ARG A 101 -7.67 1.54 2.32
C ARG A 101 -6.40 1.07 1.59
N GLN A 102 -5.24 1.67 1.85
CA GLN A 102 -3.98 1.33 1.19
C GLN A 102 -3.46 -0.06 1.60
N THR A 103 -3.39 -0.96 0.62
CA THR A 103 -2.94 -2.36 0.75
C THR A 103 -1.49 -2.59 0.31
N ALA A 104 -0.83 -1.58 -0.25
CA ALA A 104 0.56 -1.68 -0.69
C ALA A 104 1.32 -0.37 -0.48
N CYS A 105 2.65 -0.46 -0.29
CA CYS A 105 3.47 0.73 -0.11
C CYS A 105 3.56 1.56 -1.41
N ARG A 106 3.46 2.90 -1.30
CA ARG A 106 3.55 3.80 -2.46
C ARG A 106 4.89 3.75 -3.20
N ARG A 107 5.97 3.35 -2.51
CA ARG A 107 7.33 3.43 -3.05
C ARG A 107 7.67 2.28 -4.00
N SER A 108 7.31 1.06 -3.61
CA SER A 108 7.81 -0.16 -4.24
C SER A 108 6.73 -1.24 -4.35
N GLY A 109 5.47 -0.94 -4.00
CA GLY A 109 4.38 -1.90 -4.10
C GLY A 109 4.38 -3.04 -3.06
N HIS A 110 5.27 -3.02 -2.07
CA HIS A 110 5.29 -4.03 -1.01
C HIS A 110 3.93 -4.19 -0.32
N ASP A 111 3.49 -5.43 -0.23
CA ASP A 111 2.22 -5.83 0.35
C ASP A 111 2.13 -5.45 1.84
N TRP A 112 1.14 -4.62 2.17
CA TRP A 112 0.82 -4.15 3.53
C TRP A 112 -0.20 -5.03 4.25
N THR A 113 -0.81 -5.98 3.56
CA THR A 113 -1.67 -7.00 4.19
C THR A 113 -0.86 -8.01 4.99
N ILE A 114 0.44 -8.16 4.67
CA ILE A 114 1.36 -9.05 5.38
C ILE A 114 1.75 -8.43 6.75
N PRO A 115 1.52 -9.13 7.88
CA PRO A 115 1.94 -8.67 9.20
C PRO A 115 3.44 -8.35 9.26
N GLY A 116 3.78 -7.20 9.84
CA GLY A 116 5.18 -6.76 9.99
C GLY A 116 5.76 -6.02 8.78
N ASN A 117 5.04 -5.93 7.65
CA ASN A 117 5.41 -5.07 6.52
C ASN A 117 4.98 -3.61 6.69
N VAL A 118 4.08 -3.35 7.64
CA VAL A 118 3.62 -2.01 8.02
C VAL A 118 4.10 -1.68 9.43
N ARG A 119 4.59 -0.46 9.61
CA ARG A 119 4.94 0.13 10.91
C ARG A 119 4.24 1.47 11.03
N THR A 120 3.89 1.86 12.25
CA THR A 120 3.22 3.13 12.54
C THR A 120 4.14 4.01 13.36
N ARG A 121 4.27 5.28 12.97
CA ARG A 121 5.00 6.31 13.72
C ARG A 121 4.14 6.84 14.88
N PRO A 122 4.75 7.53 15.88
CA PRO A 122 4.00 8.17 16.95
C PRO A 122 2.91 9.15 16.47
N ASN A 123 3.12 9.80 15.32
CA ASN A 123 2.14 10.70 14.70
C ASN A 123 1.02 9.98 13.92
N GLY A 124 0.89 8.65 14.05
CA GLY A 124 -0.10 7.83 13.35
C GLY A 124 0.22 7.52 11.88
N SER A 125 1.24 8.16 11.28
CA SER A 125 1.60 7.86 9.88
C SER A 125 2.20 6.45 9.74
N ARG A 126 1.73 5.71 8.73
CA ARG A 126 2.23 4.38 8.41
C ARG A 126 3.41 4.44 7.44
N TYR A 127 4.38 3.56 7.62
CA TYR A 127 5.52 3.40 6.73
C TYR A 127 5.86 1.92 6.49
N CYS A 128 6.52 1.66 5.36
CA CYS A 128 6.83 0.31 4.93
C CYS A 128 8.11 -0.21 5.60
N ALA A 129 7.98 -1.29 6.38
CA ALA A 129 9.08 -1.95 7.06
C ALA A 129 10.05 -2.61 6.09
N VAL A 130 9.57 -3.08 4.94
CA VAL A 130 10.41 -3.69 3.89
C VAL A 130 11.36 -2.63 3.32
N CYS A 131 10.81 -1.48 2.89
CA CYS A 131 11.62 -0.37 2.38
C CYS A 131 12.63 0.14 3.42
N GLU A 132 12.26 0.15 4.71
CA GLU A 132 13.18 0.51 5.77
C GLU A 132 14.35 -0.48 5.85
N ARG A 133 14.10 -1.78 5.86
CA ARG A 133 15.15 -2.82 5.87
C ARG A 133 16.05 -2.73 4.65
N GLU A 134 15.48 -2.48 3.46
CA GLU A 134 16.24 -2.28 2.22
C GLU A 134 17.16 -1.05 2.31
N ALA A 135 16.62 0.08 2.78
CA ALA A 135 17.41 1.29 2.98
C ALA A 135 18.53 1.09 4.01
N GLN A 136 18.26 0.37 5.10
CA GLN A 136 19.28 0.02 6.11
C GLN A 136 20.39 -0.86 5.50
N ARG A 137 20.02 -1.88 4.72
CA ARG A 137 20.99 -2.75 4.01
C ARG A 137 21.88 -1.96 3.06
N ARG A 138 21.27 -1.06 2.26
CA ARG A 138 22.00 -0.19 1.35
C ARG A 138 23.02 0.68 2.08
N ARG A 139 22.59 1.40 3.13
CA ARG A 139 23.48 2.24 3.95
C ARG A 139 24.62 1.44 4.59
N HIS A 140 24.35 0.22 5.07
CA HIS A 140 25.39 -0.64 5.63
C HIS A 140 26.42 -1.06 4.57
N SER A 141 25.96 -1.43 3.36
CA SER A 141 26.85 -1.79 2.25
C SER A 141 27.72 -0.61 1.84
N GLU A 142 27.14 0.59 1.71
CA GLU A 142 27.86 1.84 1.41
C GLU A 142 28.92 2.13 2.48
N LYS A 143 28.58 2.00 3.77
CA LYS A 143 29.49 2.27 4.89
C LYS A 143 30.64 1.27 5.00
N THR A 144 30.42 0.00 4.67
CA THR A 144 31.38 -1.09 4.92
C THR A 144 32.10 -1.59 3.66
N GLY A 145 31.64 -1.20 2.47
CA GLY A 145 32.07 -1.77 1.19
C GLY A 145 31.68 -3.24 0.99
N LYS A 146 30.93 -3.85 1.92
CA LYS A 146 30.58 -5.27 1.88
C LYS A 146 29.13 -5.46 1.45
N PRO A 147 28.85 -6.30 0.44
CA PRO A 147 27.47 -6.57 0.04
C PRO A 147 26.70 -7.28 1.15
N PHE A 148 25.40 -7.05 1.22
CA PHE A 148 24.51 -7.84 2.07
C PHE A 148 24.39 -9.25 1.49
N ILE A 149 25.11 -10.20 2.08
CA ILE A 149 24.95 -11.62 1.78
C ILE A 149 23.90 -12.16 2.75
N GLY A 150 22.86 -12.80 2.23
CA GLY A 150 21.72 -13.35 2.98
C GLY A 150 22.10 -14.17 4.21
N SER A 151 21.09 -14.49 5.04
CA SER A 151 21.34 -15.12 6.33
C SER A 151 22.12 -16.43 6.17
N GLN A 152 22.94 -16.77 7.16
CA GLN A 152 23.68 -18.03 7.09
C GLN A 152 22.74 -19.24 6.99
N ALA A 153 21.51 -19.14 7.49
CA ALA A 153 20.51 -20.22 7.46
C ALA A 153 20.06 -20.60 6.04
N GLU A 154 20.02 -19.65 5.12
CA GLU A 154 19.57 -19.86 3.73
C GLU A 154 20.67 -20.45 2.84
N ARG A 155 21.92 -20.42 3.29
CA ARG A 155 23.05 -20.88 2.46
C ARG A 155 23.13 -22.40 2.47
N THR A 156 23.30 -23.01 1.30
CA THR A 156 23.61 -24.44 1.19
C THR A 156 25.10 -24.73 1.40
N HIS A 157 25.96 -23.71 1.25
CA HIS A 157 27.41 -23.82 1.37
C HIS A 157 28.01 -22.69 2.23
N CYS A 158 29.14 -22.96 2.86
CA CYS A 158 29.91 -21.96 3.60
C CYS A 158 30.68 -21.01 2.63
N PRO A 159 31.26 -19.90 3.11
CA PRO A 159 32.01 -18.96 2.25
C PRO A 159 33.23 -19.56 1.51
N GLN A 160 33.68 -20.76 1.90
CA GLN A 160 34.77 -21.49 1.23
C GLN A 160 34.25 -22.59 0.30
N GLY A 161 32.95 -22.66 0.06
CA GLY A 161 32.32 -23.63 -0.85
C GLY A 161 32.04 -25.01 -0.25
N HIS A 162 32.28 -25.24 1.05
CA HIS A 162 31.92 -26.53 1.66
C HIS A 162 30.42 -26.61 1.95
N PRO A 163 29.75 -27.76 1.71
CA PRO A 163 28.33 -27.94 1.98
C PRO A 163 28.00 -27.82 3.46
N TYR A 164 26.81 -27.32 3.77
CA TYR A 164 26.23 -27.40 5.11
C TYR A 164 25.32 -28.64 5.22
N ASP A 165 25.94 -29.81 5.40
CA ASP A 165 25.29 -31.10 5.71
C ASP A 165 25.57 -31.52 7.17
N ASP A 166 25.02 -32.65 7.61
CA ASP A 166 25.17 -33.12 8.99
C ASP A 166 26.63 -33.42 9.38
N GLU A 167 27.43 -33.94 8.44
CA GLU A 167 28.83 -34.29 8.66
C GLU A 167 29.73 -33.04 8.76
N ASN A 168 29.44 -32.00 7.98
CA ASN A 168 30.26 -30.81 7.85
C ASN A 168 29.70 -29.58 8.58
N THR A 169 28.53 -29.68 9.23
CA THR A 169 27.89 -28.58 9.97
C THR A 169 27.79 -28.86 11.47
N TYR A 170 28.28 -27.93 12.29
CA TYR A 170 27.90 -27.85 13.70
C TYR A 170 27.26 -26.51 14.04
N ARG A 171 26.48 -26.45 15.12
CA ARG A 171 25.82 -25.23 15.59
C ARG A 171 26.44 -24.75 16.90
N HIS A 172 26.77 -23.46 16.97
CA HIS A 172 27.29 -22.81 18.17
C HIS A 172 26.91 -21.32 18.18
N ASN A 173 26.40 -20.82 19.31
CA ASN A 173 25.87 -19.46 19.49
C ASN A 173 24.85 -19.07 18.41
N GLY A 174 23.92 -19.98 18.10
CA GLY A 174 22.86 -19.76 17.10
C GLY A 174 23.35 -19.70 15.64
N ARG A 175 24.64 -19.94 15.36
CA ARG A 175 25.22 -19.91 14.01
C ARG A 175 25.66 -21.31 13.59
N ARG A 176 25.59 -21.59 12.29
CA ARG A 176 26.18 -22.79 11.68
C ARG A 176 27.67 -22.57 11.50
N HIS A 177 28.47 -23.61 11.62
CA HIS A 177 29.91 -23.54 11.45
C HIS A 177 30.35 -24.73 10.60
N CYS A 178 31.27 -24.46 9.67
CA CYS A 178 31.81 -25.47 8.77
C CYS A 178 32.96 -26.22 9.47
N ARG A 179 32.81 -27.53 9.68
CA ARG A 179 33.84 -28.38 10.31
C ARG A 179 35.11 -28.41 9.45
N ALA A 180 35.00 -28.52 8.13
CA ALA A 180 36.17 -28.48 7.23
C ALA A 180 36.97 -27.16 7.36
N CYS A 181 36.30 -26.01 7.41
CA CYS A 181 36.94 -24.72 7.66
C CYS A 181 37.61 -24.65 9.04
N GLN A 182 36.97 -25.19 10.07
CA GLN A 182 37.54 -25.24 11.42
C GLN A 182 38.82 -26.07 11.43
N ARG A 183 38.80 -27.29 10.85
CA ARG A 183 39.98 -28.16 10.74
C ARG A 183 41.14 -27.44 10.03
N ARG A 184 40.87 -26.79 8.88
CA ARG A 184 41.88 -26.01 8.13
C ARG A 184 42.54 -24.93 8.99
N ARG A 185 41.74 -24.14 9.73
CA ARG A 185 42.26 -23.09 10.64
C ARG A 185 43.07 -23.67 11.80
N SER A 186 42.61 -24.77 12.39
CA SER A 186 43.32 -25.45 13.48
C SER A 186 44.67 -26.00 13.02
N THR A 187 44.75 -26.61 11.83
CA THR A 187 46.02 -27.08 11.26
C THR A 187 46.97 -25.93 10.98
N ALA A 188 46.50 -24.84 10.36
CA ALA A 188 47.31 -23.66 10.08
C ALA A 188 47.91 -23.05 11.36
N ARG A 189 47.10 -22.90 12.43
CA ARG A 189 47.56 -22.37 13.73
C ARG A 189 48.60 -23.27 14.40
N ARG A 190 48.51 -24.59 14.24
CA ARG A 190 49.51 -25.52 14.80
C ARG A 190 50.84 -25.42 14.05
N ALA A 191 50.80 -25.20 12.73
CA ALA A 191 52.00 -25.02 11.93
C ALA A 191 52.75 -23.73 12.29
N THR A 192 52.03 -22.62 12.55
CA THR A 192 52.66 -21.35 12.99
C THR A 192 53.33 -21.50 14.35
N ASN A 193 52.63 -22.10 15.32
CA ASN A 193 53.15 -22.25 16.70
C ASN A 193 54.34 -23.23 16.81
N LYS A 194 54.58 -24.07 15.79
CA LYS A 194 55.71 -25.00 15.75
C LYS A 194 56.96 -24.38 15.08
N GLY A 195 56.81 -23.26 14.38
CA GLY A 195 57.93 -22.52 13.77
C GLY A 195 58.52 -21.43 14.65
N GLU A 196 57.89 -21.12 15.79
CA GLU A 196 58.31 -20.11 16.76
C GLU A 196 58.97 -20.72 18.02
N ASN A 197 59.21 -22.04 18.02
CA ASN A 197 59.76 -22.81 19.15
C ASN A 197 60.95 -23.65 18.71
#